data_AF-A0A386UHS0-F1
#
_entry.id   AF-A0A386UHS0-F1
#
_cell.length_a   1.000
_cell.length_b   1.000
_cell.length_c   1.000
_cell.angle_alpha   90.00
_cell.angle_beta   90.00
_cell.angle_gamma   90.00
#
_symmetry.space_group_name_H-M   'P 1'
#
loop_
_entity.id
_entity.type
_entity.pdbx_description
1 polymer ?
#
loop_
_entity_poly.entity_id
_entity_poly.type
_entity_poly.pdbx_seq_one_letter_code
_entity_poly.pdbx_strand_id
1 'polypeptide(L)'
;MAASASPNRFADLIGLIKADELADMWGYAGPNNAFRDFCAKLGLRHVPGRPGWFDPKHVRLRLDAAQGMEILTPSRGADSAASLVAQRRARNASI
;
A
#
# COMPACT_ATOMS: atom_id res chain seq x y z
N MET A 1 -29.98 -15.81 -12.97
CA MET A 1 -29.31 -16.76 -12.05
C MET A 1 -27.81 -16.55 -12.24
N ALA A 2 -26.97 -16.12 -11.30
CA ALA A 2 -27.11 -15.88 -9.87
C ALA A 2 -26.28 -14.62 -9.53
N ALA A 3 -26.84 -13.71 -8.73
CA ALA A 3 -26.02 -12.73 -8.02
C ALA A 3 -25.35 -13.47 -6.87
N SER A 4 -24.04 -13.76 -6.98
CA SER A 4 -23.33 -14.47 -5.92
C SER A 4 -22.12 -13.66 -5.42
N ALA A 5 -22.25 -13.30 -4.14
CA ALA A 5 -21.24 -12.80 -3.23
C ALA A 5 -20.72 -11.38 -3.49
N SER A 6 -21.24 -10.43 -2.71
CA SER A 6 -20.44 -9.28 -2.26
C SER A 6 -19.75 -9.66 -0.94
N PRO A 7 -18.50 -10.17 -0.91
CA PRO A 7 -17.82 -10.35 0.35
C PRO A 7 -16.90 -9.16 0.62
N ASN A 8 -17.11 -8.54 1.78
CA ASN A 8 -16.36 -7.46 2.43
C ASN A 8 -16.68 -6.01 2.04
N ARG A 9 -17.87 -5.53 2.44
CA ARG A 9 -18.21 -4.09 2.44
C ARG A 9 -17.19 -3.20 3.17
N PHE A 10 -16.44 -3.73 4.14
CA PHE A 10 -15.38 -2.99 4.82
C PHE A 10 -14.14 -2.76 3.93
N ALA A 11 -13.83 -3.70 3.04
CA ALA A 11 -12.74 -3.51 2.10
C ALA A 11 -13.12 -2.46 1.05
N ASP A 12 -14.38 -2.42 0.61
CA ASP A 12 -14.89 -1.37 -0.29
C ASP A 12 -14.86 0.03 0.37
N LEU A 13 -15.12 0.10 1.68
CA LEU A 13 -15.01 1.33 2.46
C LEU A 13 -13.56 1.80 2.68
N ILE A 14 -12.60 0.88 2.70
CA ILE A 14 -11.17 1.15 2.90
C ILE A 14 -10.41 1.20 1.55
N GLY A 15 -11.04 0.74 0.46
CA GLY A 15 -10.48 0.67 -0.89
C GLY A 15 -9.43 -0.42 -1.08
N LEU A 16 -9.54 -1.59 -0.44
CA LEU A 16 -8.59 -2.69 -0.65
C LEU A 16 -8.90 -3.47 -1.93
N ILE A 17 -7.86 -3.95 -2.61
CA ILE A 17 -7.97 -4.70 -3.87
C ILE A 17 -7.83 -6.20 -3.59
N LYS A 18 -8.69 -7.03 -4.18
CA LYS A 18 -8.53 -8.50 -4.10
C LYS A 18 -7.43 -8.99 -5.04
N ALA A 19 -6.82 -10.12 -4.70
CA ALA A 19 -5.82 -10.77 -5.56
C ALA A 19 -6.37 -11.08 -6.97
N ASP A 20 -7.64 -11.49 -7.07
CA ASP A 20 -8.29 -11.77 -8.36
C ASP A 20 -8.38 -10.50 -9.22
N GLU A 21 -8.91 -9.42 -8.65
CA GLU A 21 -9.03 -8.12 -9.32
C GLU A 21 -7.66 -7.54 -9.71
N LEU A 22 -6.66 -7.67 -8.83
CA LEU A 22 -5.31 -7.22 -9.12
C LEU A 22 -4.66 -8.04 -10.25
N ALA A 23 -4.90 -9.34 -10.28
CA ALA A 23 -4.42 -10.22 -11.34
C ALA A 23 -5.07 -9.85 -12.69
N ASP A 24 -6.38 -9.63 -12.71
CA ASP A 24 -7.12 -9.21 -13.90
C ASP A 24 -6.64 -7.85 -14.42
N MET A 25 -6.43 -6.87 -13.52
CA MET A 25 -5.87 -5.55 -13.87
C MET A 25 -4.48 -5.63 -14.50
N TRP A 26 -3.72 -6.68 -14.21
CA TRP A 26 -2.40 -6.95 -14.77
C TRP A 26 -2.41 -7.91 -15.96
N GLY A 27 -3.59 -8.33 -16.42
CA GLY A 27 -3.75 -9.20 -17.58
C GLY A 27 -3.47 -10.68 -17.29
N TYR A 28 -3.43 -11.09 -16.03
CA TYR A 28 -3.42 -12.50 -15.65
C TYR A 28 -4.84 -13.03 -15.63
N ALA A 29 -5.04 -14.31 -15.95
CA ALA A 29 -6.34 -14.98 -15.87
C ALA A 29 -6.84 -15.23 -14.42
N GLY A 30 -6.12 -14.74 -13.41
CA GLY A 30 -6.37 -14.97 -11.99
C GLY A 30 -5.07 -15.13 -11.18
N PRO A 31 -5.16 -15.36 -9.85
CA PRO A 31 -4.02 -15.38 -8.93
C PRO A 31 -3.26 -16.72 -8.96
N ASN A 32 -2.75 -17.06 -10.14
CA ASN A 32 -1.96 -18.26 -10.41
C ASN A 32 -0.52 -18.13 -9.88
N ASN A 33 0.28 -19.19 -10.03
CA ASN A 33 1.68 -19.19 -9.56
C ASN A 33 2.51 -18.08 -10.21
N ALA A 34 2.31 -17.80 -11.50
CA ALA A 34 3.03 -16.73 -12.20
C ALA A 34 2.70 -15.34 -11.63
N PHE A 35 1.43 -15.08 -11.28
CA PHE A 35 1.02 -13.85 -10.59
C PHE A 35 1.62 -13.75 -9.19
N ARG A 36 1.68 -14.85 -8.44
CA ARG A 36 2.30 -14.87 -7.10
C ARG A 36 3.80 -14.61 -7.17
N ASP A 37 4.48 -15.22 -8.13
CA ASP A 37 5.90 -14.98 -8.38
C ASP A 37 6.16 -13.55 -8.83
N PHE A 38 5.28 -13.00 -9.66
CA PHE A 38 5.32 -11.58 -10.03
C PHE A 38 5.19 -10.69 -8.79
N CYS A 39 4.18 -10.93 -7.95
CA CYS A 39 3.99 -10.19 -6.69
C CYS A 39 5.22 -10.26 -5.79
N ALA A 40 5.83 -11.45 -5.66
CA ALA A 40 7.05 -11.65 -4.88
C ALA A 40 8.24 -10.88 -5.45
N LYS A 41 8.45 -10.90 -6.78
CA LYS A 41 9.51 -10.14 -7.47
C LYS A 41 9.36 -8.63 -7.30
N LEU A 42 8.12 -8.13 -7.37
CA LEU A 42 7.81 -6.71 -7.17
C LEU A 42 7.84 -6.32 -5.68
N GLY A 43 7.95 -7.28 -4.76
CA GLY A 43 7.93 -7.04 -3.31
C GLY A 43 6.56 -6.64 -2.77
N LEU A 44 5.48 -7.02 -3.45
CA LEU A 44 4.11 -6.83 -2.97
C LEU A 44 3.81 -7.77 -1.82
N ARG A 45 3.24 -7.21 -0.75
CA ARG A 45 2.77 -7.97 0.40
C ARG A 45 1.26 -7.87 0.55
N HIS A 46 0.65 -8.95 1.01
CA HIS A 46 -0.74 -8.95 1.41
C HIS A 46 -0.94 -8.08 2.66
N VAL A 47 -2.16 -7.58 2.84
CA VAL A 47 -2.55 -6.90 4.08
C VAL A 47 -2.38 -7.87 5.26
N PRO A 48 -1.69 -7.47 6.35
CA PRO A 48 -1.54 -8.32 7.53
C PRO A 48 -2.89 -8.81 8.07
N GLY A 49 -3.01 -10.11 8.32
CA GLY A 49 -4.25 -10.74 8.78
C GLY A 49 -5.32 -10.94 7.70
N ARG A 50 -5.07 -10.55 6.45
CA ARG A 50 -5.98 -10.72 5.31
C ARG A 50 -5.23 -11.23 4.07
N PRO A 51 -4.95 -12.54 3.98
CA PRO A 51 -4.29 -13.10 2.80
C PRO A 51 -5.18 -12.90 1.56
N GLY A 52 -4.56 -12.55 0.43
CA GLY A 52 -5.26 -12.30 -0.83
C GLY A 52 -5.86 -10.89 -0.97
N TRP A 53 -5.57 -9.99 -0.03
CA TRP A 53 -5.95 -8.57 -0.11
C TRP A 53 -4.69 -7.72 -0.22
N PHE A 54 -4.77 -6.68 -1.05
CA PHE A 54 -3.69 -5.74 -1.30
C PHE A 54 -4.15 -4.31 -1.02
N ASP A 55 -3.23 -3.49 -0.52
CA ASP A 55 -3.42 -2.05 -0.41
C ASP A 55 -3.02 -1.37 -1.74
N PRO A 56 -3.91 -0.63 -2.42
CA PRO A 56 -3.57 0.09 -3.64
C PRO A 56 -2.35 1.00 -3.51
N LYS A 57 -2.17 1.64 -2.34
CA LYS A 57 -1.02 2.53 -2.10
C LYS A 57 0.27 1.73 -2.05
N HIS A 58 0.26 0.57 -1.41
CA HIS A 58 1.40 -0.32 -1.38
C HIS A 58 1.76 -0.84 -2.77
N VAL A 59 0.74 -1.23 -3.56
CA VAL A 59 0.93 -1.66 -4.94
C VAL A 59 1.55 -0.57 -5.78
N ARG A 60 1.02 0.65 -5.70
CA ARG A 60 1.54 1.80 -6.46
C ARG A 60 2.98 2.14 -6.07
N LEU A 61 3.27 2.20 -4.78
CA LEU A 61 4.62 2.48 -4.27
C LEU A 61 5.66 1.48 -4.83
N ARG A 62 5.31 0.19 -4.84
CA ARG A 62 6.21 -0.85 -5.37
C ARG A 62 6.35 -0.77 -6.88
N LEU A 63 5.30 -0.43 -7.60
CA LEU A 63 5.33 -0.25 -9.04
C LEU A 63 6.18 0.96 -9.45
N ASP A 64 6.02 2.08 -8.76
CA ASP A 64 6.83 3.28 -8.96
C ASP A 64 8.31 2.99 -8.70
N ALA A 65 8.62 2.28 -7.61
CA ALA A 65 9.99 1.84 -7.31
C ALA A 65 10.56 0.89 -8.38
N ALA A 66 9.77 -0.07 -8.87
CA ALA A 66 10.19 -0.99 -9.92
C ALA A 66 10.42 -0.29 -11.28
N GLN A 67 9.71 0.80 -11.54
CA GLN A 67 9.85 1.61 -12.76
C GLN A 67 10.98 2.65 -12.66
N GLY A 68 11.73 2.68 -11.54
CA GLY A 68 12.73 3.72 -11.30
C GLY A 68 12.10 5.13 -11.16
N MET A 69 10.78 5.19 -11.02
CA MET A 69 10.02 6.40 -10.74
C MET A 69 9.92 6.57 -9.22
N GLU A 70 11.01 6.36 -8.47
CA GLU A 70 11.05 6.73 -7.07
C GLU A 70 10.76 8.23 -7.00
N ILE A 71 9.47 8.55 -6.85
CA ILE A 71 9.03 9.81 -6.33
C ILE A 71 9.65 9.78 -4.95
N LEU A 72 10.77 10.47 -4.82
CA LEU A 72 11.32 10.97 -3.58
C LEU A 72 10.20 11.81 -2.97
N THR A 73 9.19 11.13 -2.43
CA THR A 73 8.20 11.74 -1.57
C THR A 73 9.08 12.11 -0.40
N PRO A 74 9.37 13.41 -0.17
CA PRO A 74 10.16 13.77 1.00
C PRO A 74 9.42 13.12 2.16
N SER A 75 10.11 12.20 2.85
CA SER A 75 9.63 11.64 4.10
C SER A 75 9.13 12.84 4.88
N ARG A 76 7.82 12.90 5.14
CA ARG A 76 7.17 14.00 5.86
C ARG A 76 7.68 13.90 7.30
N GLY A 77 8.91 14.34 7.51
CA GLY A 77 9.74 13.96 8.64
C GLY A 77 11.24 14.25 8.46
N ALA A 78 11.74 14.39 7.23
CA ALA A 78 13.13 14.81 6.99
C ALA A 78 13.39 16.29 7.34
N ASP A 79 12.35 17.12 7.39
CA ASP A 79 12.45 18.54 7.77
C ASP A 79 12.13 18.82 9.26
N SER A 80 11.94 17.78 10.08
CA SER A 80 11.64 17.94 11.51
C SER A 80 12.80 17.48 12.41
N ALA A 81 14.04 17.75 12.00
CA ALA A 81 15.22 17.57 12.86
C ALA A 81 15.34 18.64 13.97
N ALA A 82 14.26 19.34 14.33
CA ALA A 82 14.15 19.92 15.65
C ALA A 82 13.83 18.77 16.61
N SER A 83 14.87 18.27 17.31
CA SER A 83 14.72 17.36 18.44
C SER A 83 13.51 17.74 19.28
N LEU A 84 12.72 16.76 19.75
CA LEU A 84 11.55 17.01 20.62
C LEU A 84 11.89 17.92 21.82
N VAL A 85 13.17 17.91 22.23
CA VAL A 85 13.74 18.82 23.24
C VAL A 85 13.76 20.28 22.77
N ALA A 86 14.14 20.57 21.52
CA ALA A 86 14.13 21.90 20.94
C ALA A 86 12.70 22.45 20.80
N GLN A 87 11.74 21.63 20.36
CA GLN A 87 10.32 22.00 20.33
C GLN A 87 9.78 22.32 21.74
N ARG A 88 10.14 21.49 22.73
CA ARG A 88 9.76 21.73 24.13
C ARG A 88 10.35 23.03 24.69
N ARG A 89 11.62 23.32 24.40
CA ARG A 89 12.28 24.56 24.86
C ARG A 89 11.66 25.81 24.23
N ALA A 90 11.37 25.78 22.93
CA ALA A 90 10.70 26.88 22.25
C ALA A 90 9.32 27.19 22.88
N ARG A 91 8.54 26.15 23.20
CA ARG A 91 7.24 26.32 23.87
C ARG A 91 7.33 26.92 25.28
N ASN A 92 8.38 26.59 26.03
CA ASN A 92 8.58 27.13 27.36
C ASN A 92 9.19 28.54 27.37
N ALA A 93 9.85 28.95 26.28
CA ALA A 93 10.41 30.29 26.12
C ALA A 93 9.37 31.34 25.67
N SER A 94 8.20 30.89 25.21
CA SER A 94 7.07 31.74 24.80
C SER A 94 6.02 31.95 25.91
N ILE A 95 6.33 31.56 27.16
CA ILE A 95 5.53 31.80 28.38
C ILE A 95 6.38 32.71 29.28
#